data_AF-A0A1V5MS42-F1
#
_entry.id   AF-A0A1V5MS42-F1
#
_cell.length_a   1.000
_cell.length_b   1.000
_cell.length_c   1.000
_cell.angle_alpha   90.00
_cell.angle_beta   90.00
_cell.angle_gamma   90.00
#
_symmetry.space_group_name_H-M   'P 1'
#
loop_
_entity.id
_entity.type
_entity.pdbx_description
1 polymer ?
#
loop_
_entity_poly.entity_id
_entity_poly.type
_entity_poly.pdbx_seq_one_letter_code
_entity_poly.pdbx_strand_id
1 'polypeptide(L)'
;MLSSGPIRRAIRQEGNKLIVSFDHVGSGLVSGNGEPLAHFALAGEDGRYQWAQAEIVGNEVAVWNDNLANPVSVRYAWADNPDFANLYNKEGLPASPFELSVAPSKEESKVAGQQATQDARTNQGATAGQQLSAVDPTNDPFKDFKTELMWEAKVKIGQMKVVGESKRGVRRVIPITGGSFSGPNMKGEVLPGGEDWQLVRPDGDTELYARYLLRTHDGHTLQVLNQALMHTDPQSKVFYCKSVLDIEAPENSPYDALNHAIFLGTLTMPQLTAGEEPYVVIGVYKVL
;
A
#
# COMPACT_ATOMS: atom_id res chain seq x y z
N MET A 1 6.31 -26.14 -16.36
CA MET A 1 7.39 -25.45 -15.63
C MET A 1 6.74 -24.63 -14.53
N LEU A 2 7.22 -24.74 -13.29
CA LEU A 2 6.80 -23.83 -12.22
C LEU A 2 7.45 -22.47 -12.46
N SER A 3 6.65 -21.40 -12.39
CA SER A 3 7.11 -20.02 -12.60
C SER A 3 7.30 -19.25 -11.29
N SER A 4 7.10 -19.88 -10.12
CA SER A 4 7.17 -19.24 -8.80
C SER A 4 7.50 -20.24 -7.70
N GLY A 5 8.00 -19.74 -6.57
CA GLY A 5 8.16 -20.49 -5.32
C GLY A 5 6.84 -20.63 -4.55
N PRO A 6 6.86 -21.24 -3.35
CA PRO A 6 5.65 -21.50 -2.58
C PRO A 6 4.83 -20.24 -2.31
N ILE A 7 3.52 -20.32 -2.55
CA ILE A 7 2.57 -19.24 -2.28
C ILE A 7 1.59 -19.74 -1.22
N ARG A 8 1.56 -19.08 -0.05
CA ARG A 8 0.57 -19.38 1.01
C ARG A 8 -0.86 -19.48 0.44
N ARG A 9 -1.59 -20.52 0.83
CA ARG A 9 -2.95 -20.81 0.36
C ARG A 9 -3.99 -20.68 1.48
N ALA A 10 -3.79 -21.42 2.56
CA ALA A 10 -4.74 -21.47 3.67
C ALA A 10 -4.03 -21.76 4.99
N ILE A 11 -4.66 -21.36 6.08
CA ILE A 11 -4.22 -21.59 7.46
C ILE A 11 -5.31 -22.32 8.24
N ARG A 12 -4.89 -23.17 9.18
CA ARG A 12 -5.78 -23.74 10.20
C ARG A 12 -5.05 -23.88 11.52
N GLN A 13 -5.80 -23.92 12.61
CA GLN A 13 -5.25 -24.18 13.94
C GLN A 13 -5.39 -25.67 14.27
N GLU A 14 -4.31 -26.25 14.77
CA GLU A 14 -4.27 -27.61 15.32
C GLU A 14 -3.61 -27.54 16.71
N GLY A 15 -4.42 -27.50 17.77
CA GLY A 15 -3.93 -27.28 19.13
C GLY A 15 -3.22 -25.92 19.26
N ASN A 16 -1.96 -25.94 19.70
CA ASN A 16 -1.12 -24.76 19.83
C ASN A 16 -0.30 -24.43 18.56
N LYS A 17 -0.60 -25.09 17.43
CA LYS A 17 0.09 -24.87 16.15
C LYS A 17 -0.84 -24.19 15.15
N LEU A 18 -0.26 -23.35 14.29
CA LEU A 18 -0.88 -22.94 13.04
C LEU A 18 -0.24 -23.71 11.88
N ILE A 19 -1.07 -24.38 11.09
CA ILE A 19 -0.64 -25.12 9.91
C ILE A 19 -0.95 -24.32 8.67
N VAL A 20 0.08 -24.02 7.88
CA VAL A 20 0.00 -23.23 6.65
C VAL A 20 0.19 -24.15 5.45
N SER A 21 -0.75 -24.12 4.52
CA SER A 21 -0.69 -24.83 3.24
C SER A 21 -0.24 -23.89 2.12
N PHE A 22 0.36 -24.44 1.07
CA PHE A 22 0.95 -23.68 -0.02
C PHE A 22 0.51 -24.21 -1.39
N ASP A 23 0.30 -23.29 -2.33
CA ASP A 23 0.34 -23.56 -3.76
C ASP A 23 1.78 -23.41 -4.28
N HIS A 24 2.02 -23.85 -5.53
CA HIS A 24 3.34 -23.75 -6.19
C HIS A 24 4.50 -24.46 -5.45
N VAL A 25 4.19 -25.52 -4.70
CA VAL A 25 5.17 -26.34 -3.96
C VAL A 25 6.02 -27.26 -4.84
N GLY A 26 5.64 -27.43 -6.11
CA GLY A 26 6.32 -28.35 -7.02
C GLY A 26 6.44 -29.76 -6.48
N SER A 27 7.67 -30.29 -6.41
CA SER A 27 7.98 -31.61 -5.85
C SER A 27 8.06 -31.64 -4.31
N GLY A 28 7.83 -30.49 -3.66
CA GLY A 28 7.67 -30.35 -2.22
C GLY A 28 8.37 -29.12 -1.66
N LEU A 29 8.12 -28.85 -0.38
CA LEU A 29 8.80 -27.79 0.36
C LEU A 29 10.17 -28.24 0.86
N VAL A 30 11.09 -27.28 1.00
CA VAL A 30 12.43 -27.50 1.55
C VAL A 30 12.94 -26.25 2.27
N SER A 31 13.88 -26.45 3.21
CA SER A 31 14.70 -25.35 3.71
C SER A 31 15.82 -25.05 2.71
N GLY A 32 15.84 -23.83 2.18
CA GLY A 32 16.79 -23.42 1.13
C GLY A 32 18.25 -23.39 1.56
N ASN A 33 18.52 -23.33 2.87
CA ASN A 33 19.87 -23.32 3.45
C ASN A 33 20.18 -24.59 4.26
N GLY A 34 19.27 -25.57 4.34
CA GLY A 34 19.45 -26.79 5.11
C GLY A 34 19.30 -26.65 6.62
N GLU A 35 19.08 -25.43 7.13
CA GLU A 35 18.85 -25.15 8.54
C GLU A 35 17.34 -25.26 8.89
N PRO A 36 16.96 -25.34 10.18
CA PRO A 36 15.56 -25.24 10.58
C PRO A 36 14.87 -24.00 9.99
N LEU A 37 13.57 -24.10 9.69
CA LEU A 37 12.82 -22.97 9.13
C LEU A 37 12.87 -21.76 10.09
N ALA A 38 13.20 -20.60 9.53
CA ALA A 38 13.38 -19.35 10.24
C ALA A 38 12.38 -18.28 9.77
N HIS A 39 12.37 -17.13 10.46
CA HIS A 39 11.56 -15.96 10.13
C HIS A 39 10.03 -16.14 10.22
N PHE A 40 9.57 -17.13 10.98
CA PHE A 40 8.17 -17.25 11.38
C PHE A 40 7.92 -16.55 12.71
N ALA A 41 6.81 -15.82 12.80
CA ALA A 41 6.32 -15.27 14.06
C ALA A 41 4.83 -15.49 14.19
N LEU A 42 4.37 -15.75 15.42
CA LEU A 42 2.98 -15.97 15.78
C LEU A 42 2.48 -14.88 16.72
N ALA A 43 1.19 -14.55 16.61
CA ALA A 43 0.48 -13.69 17.56
C ALA A 43 -0.77 -14.41 18.07
N GLY A 44 -1.09 -14.18 19.34
CA GLY A 44 -2.41 -14.50 19.90
C GLY A 44 -3.41 -13.39 19.61
N GLU A 45 -4.56 -13.42 20.29
CA GLU A 45 -5.60 -12.38 20.13
C GLU A 45 -5.12 -10.96 20.50
N ASP A 46 -4.05 -10.86 21.29
CA ASP A 46 -3.42 -9.59 21.66
C ASP A 46 -2.67 -8.91 20.51
N GLY A 47 -2.50 -9.59 19.37
CA GLY A 47 -1.80 -9.09 18.19
C GLY A 47 -0.27 -8.94 18.37
N ARG A 48 0.30 -9.45 19.46
CA ARG A 48 1.73 -9.29 19.75
C ARG A 48 2.53 -10.45 19.17
N TYR A 49 3.26 -10.17 18.09
CA TYR A 49 4.07 -11.18 17.42
C TYR A 49 5.30 -11.58 18.24
N GLN A 50 5.45 -12.89 18.41
CA GLN A 50 6.60 -13.55 19.02
C GLN A 50 7.22 -14.50 18.00
N TRP A 51 8.54 -14.62 18.01
CA TRP A 51 9.24 -15.59 17.15
C TRP A 51 8.73 -17.01 17.41
N ALA A 52 8.65 -17.80 16.35
CA ALA A 52 8.04 -19.12 16.38
C ALA A 52 8.97 -20.15 15.73
N GLN A 53 8.84 -21.39 16.20
CA GLN A 53 9.41 -22.55 15.55
C GLN A 53 8.53 -22.98 14.37
N ALA A 54 9.15 -23.53 13.33
CA ALA A 54 8.46 -24.00 12.15
C ALA A 54 9.08 -25.30 11.61
N GLU A 55 8.22 -26.19 11.10
CA GLU A 55 8.61 -27.47 10.52
C GLU A 55 7.80 -27.78 9.26
N ILE A 56 8.44 -28.39 8.26
CA ILE A 56 7.76 -28.85 7.04
C ILE A 56 7.12 -30.20 7.31
N VAL A 57 5.80 -30.29 7.16
CA VAL A 57 5.02 -31.53 7.27
C VAL A 57 4.35 -31.80 5.93
N GLY A 58 4.99 -32.63 5.10
CA GLY A 58 4.54 -32.84 3.73
C GLY A 58 4.68 -31.58 2.87
N ASN A 59 3.55 -31.05 2.39
CA ASN A 59 3.49 -29.79 1.62
C ASN A 59 2.95 -28.62 2.46
N GLU A 60 2.96 -28.77 3.78
CA GLU A 60 2.51 -27.75 4.73
C GLU A 60 3.66 -27.37 5.66
N VAL A 61 3.50 -26.23 6.34
CA VAL A 61 4.40 -25.79 7.40
C VAL A 61 3.61 -25.68 8.69
N ALA A 62 4.02 -26.43 9.71
CA ALA A 62 3.50 -26.33 11.07
C ALA A 62 4.32 -25.30 11.85
N VAL A 63 3.66 -24.29 12.42
CA VAL A 63 4.30 -23.18 13.14
C VAL A 63 3.76 -23.12 14.57
N TRP A 64 4.64 -23.02 15.57
CA TRP A 64 4.24 -22.97 16.99
C TRP A 64 5.21 -22.15 17.84
N ASN A 65 4.76 -21.77 19.04
CA ASN A 65 5.60 -21.19 20.08
C ASN A 65 5.13 -21.75 21.42
N ASP A 66 6.05 -22.31 22.21
CA ASP A 66 5.72 -22.99 23.47
C ASP A 66 5.15 -22.05 24.55
N ASN A 67 5.37 -20.74 24.41
CA ASN A 67 4.82 -19.69 25.28
C ASN A 67 3.49 -19.11 24.77
N LEU A 68 2.96 -19.60 23.65
CA LEU A 68 1.72 -19.11 23.05
C LEU A 68 0.74 -20.28 22.84
N ALA A 69 -0.16 -20.47 23.80
CA ALA A 69 -1.10 -21.59 23.79
C ALA A 69 -2.15 -21.50 22.66
N ASN A 70 -2.61 -20.29 22.35
CA ASN A 70 -3.68 -20.03 21.39
C ASN A 70 -3.21 -19.04 20.30
N PRO A 71 -2.35 -19.46 19.36
CA PRO A 71 -1.95 -18.60 18.26
C PRO A 71 -3.12 -18.42 17.29
N VAL A 72 -3.35 -17.18 16.83
CA VAL A 72 -4.42 -16.84 15.87
C VAL A 72 -3.88 -16.24 14.57
N SER A 73 -2.63 -15.79 14.54
CA SER A 73 -1.99 -15.21 13.36
C SER A 73 -0.55 -15.67 13.20
N VAL A 74 -0.10 -15.84 11.95
CA VAL A 74 1.28 -16.15 11.57
C VAL A 74 1.77 -15.20 10.49
N ARG A 75 3.04 -14.80 10.57
CA ARG A 75 3.74 -14.08 9.50
C ARG A 75 5.10 -14.71 9.19
N TYR A 76 5.53 -14.55 7.94
CA TYR A 76 6.81 -15.03 7.42
C TYR A 76 7.56 -13.92 6.67
N ALA A 77 8.87 -13.84 6.87
CA ALA A 77 9.78 -12.87 6.24
C ALA A 77 9.38 -11.39 6.44
N TRP A 78 8.78 -11.08 7.59
CA TRP A 78 8.31 -9.74 7.98
C TRP A 78 9.37 -8.95 8.77
N ALA A 79 10.55 -8.81 8.19
CA ALA A 79 11.65 -8.00 8.72
C ALA A 79 12.19 -7.08 7.61
N ASP A 80 12.73 -5.92 7.96
CA ASP A 80 13.22 -4.91 7.00
C ASP A 80 14.28 -5.45 6.02
N ASN A 81 15.00 -6.50 6.42
CA ASN A 81 15.87 -7.30 5.54
C ASN A 81 15.93 -8.77 6.01
N PRO A 82 15.11 -9.70 5.47
CA PRO A 82 15.03 -11.07 5.97
C PRO A 82 16.13 -11.94 5.32
N ASP A 83 17.41 -11.61 5.55
CA ASP A 83 18.57 -12.28 4.94
C ASP A 83 18.66 -13.80 5.21
N PHE A 84 17.85 -14.34 6.12
CA PHE A 84 17.82 -15.76 6.47
C PHE A 84 16.45 -16.43 6.30
N ALA A 85 15.51 -15.78 5.59
CA ALA A 85 14.24 -16.42 5.22
C ALA A 85 14.51 -17.60 4.27
N ASN A 86 14.19 -18.82 4.72
CA ASN A 86 14.69 -20.05 4.12
C ASN A 86 13.60 -21.04 3.68
N LEU A 87 12.33 -20.63 3.54
CA LEU A 87 11.29 -21.48 2.94
C LEU A 87 11.33 -21.44 1.41
N TYR A 88 11.58 -22.59 0.79
CA TYR A 88 11.67 -22.77 -0.66
C TYR A 88 10.83 -23.96 -1.11
N ASN A 89 10.56 -24.07 -2.42
CA ASN A 89 10.25 -25.36 -3.03
C ASN A 89 11.53 -26.10 -3.42
N LYS A 90 11.42 -27.41 -3.68
CA LYS A 90 12.55 -28.26 -4.09
C LYS A 90 13.12 -27.89 -5.47
N GLU A 91 12.42 -27.07 -6.25
CA GLU A 91 12.90 -26.49 -7.50
C GLU A 91 13.80 -25.25 -7.27
N GLY A 92 14.05 -24.86 -6.01
CA GLY A 92 14.99 -23.81 -5.65
C GLY A 92 14.41 -22.40 -5.69
N LEU A 93 13.07 -22.26 -5.70
CA LEU A 93 12.40 -20.96 -5.72
C LEU A 93 11.90 -20.59 -4.31
N PRO A 94 12.17 -19.36 -3.82
CA PRO A 94 11.80 -18.92 -2.48
C PRO A 94 10.30 -18.64 -2.36
N ALA A 95 9.76 -18.82 -1.15
CA ALA A 95 8.44 -18.33 -0.79
C ALA A 95 8.45 -16.80 -0.66
N SER A 96 7.38 -16.14 -1.13
CA SER A 96 7.18 -14.70 -0.89
C SER A 96 6.77 -14.45 0.58
N PRO A 97 7.08 -13.27 1.16
CA PRO A 97 6.59 -12.89 2.47
C PRO A 97 5.06 -12.97 2.57
N PHE A 98 4.54 -13.32 3.74
CA PHE A 98 3.09 -13.44 3.94
C PHE A 98 2.66 -13.28 5.40
N GLU A 99 1.36 -13.03 5.58
CA GLU A 99 0.64 -13.06 6.85
C GLU A 99 -0.73 -13.73 6.65
N LEU A 100 -1.18 -14.51 7.62
CA LEU A 100 -2.48 -15.19 7.64
C LEU A 100 -3.01 -15.31 9.08
N SER A 101 -4.34 -15.25 9.24
CA SER A 101 -5.02 -15.43 10.52
C SER A 101 -6.16 -16.47 10.44
N VAL A 102 -6.41 -17.18 11.54
CA VAL A 102 -7.59 -18.04 11.69
C VAL A 102 -8.77 -17.21 12.20
N ALA A 103 -9.95 -17.40 11.60
CA ALA A 103 -11.17 -16.74 12.09
C ALA A 103 -11.57 -17.31 13.47
N PRO A 104 -12.10 -16.49 14.40
CA PRO A 104 -12.49 -16.97 15.73
C PRO A 104 -13.60 -18.03 15.63
N SER A 105 -13.49 -19.09 16.45
CA SER A 105 -14.48 -20.16 16.53
C SER A 105 -15.81 -19.63 17.11
N LYS A 106 -16.93 -19.96 16.46
CA LYS A 106 -18.28 -19.42 16.76
C LYS A 106 -18.90 -19.89 18.09
N GLU A 107 -18.18 -20.57 18.97
CA GLU A 107 -18.78 -21.21 20.16
C GLU A 107 -18.75 -20.39 21.45
N GLU A 108 -17.93 -19.33 21.56
CA GLU A 108 -17.81 -18.56 22.81
C GLU A 108 -18.66 -17.27 22.85
N SER A 109 -19.23 -16.83 21.71
CA SER A 109 -19.99 -15.58 21.62
C SER A 109 -21.39 -15.61 22.25
N LYS A 110 -21.83 -16.73 22.84
CA LYS A 110 -23.19 -16.87 23.41
C LYS A 110 -23.32 -16.58 24.91
N VAL A 111 -22.22 -16.51 25.68
CA VAL A 111 -22.31 -16.36 27.15
C VAL A 111 -22.29 -14.90 27.60
N ALA A 112 -21.73 -13.98 26.80
CA ALA A 112 -21.57 -12.57 27.18
C ALA A 112 -22.85 -11.71 27.06
N GLY A 113 -23.93 -12.23 26.46
CA GLY A 113 -25.12 -11.45 26.08
C GLY A 113 -26.20 -11.25 27.16
N GLN A 114 -26.04 -11.78 28.38
CA GLN A 114 -27.13 -11.79 29.38
C GLN A 114 -26.86 -11.11 30.72
N GLN A 115 -25.74 -10.42 30.93
CA GLN A 115 -25.38 -9.96 32.28
C GLN A 115 -24.97 -8.48 32.45
N ALA A 116 -25.31 -7.59 31.52
CA ALA A 116 -24.97 -6.17 31.63
C ALA A 116 -26.19 -5.25 31.46
N THR A 117 -27.10 -5.24 32.44
CA THR A 117 -27.92 -4.05 32.76
C THR A 117 -28.20 -4.00 34.26
N GLN A 118 -27.18 -3.66 35.06
CA GLN A 118 -27.40 -2.91 36.29
C GLN A 118 -26.11 -2.19 36.72
N ASP A 119 -26.31 -0.91 37.05
CA ASP A 119 -25.46 -0.05 37.86
C ASP A 119 -24.22 0.60 37.23
N ALA A 120 -24.50 1.72 36.54
CA ALA A 120 -23.57 2.83 36.42
C ALA A 120 -23.58 3.67 37.73
N ARG A 121 -22.44 3.74 38.43
CA ARG A 121 -21.93 4.89 39.21
C ARG A 121 -20.64 4.51 39.95
N THR A 122 -19.47 4.97 39.48
CA THR A 122 -18.56 5.94 40.16
C THR A 122 -17.16 5.97 39.53
N ASN A 123 -16.73 7.22 39.27
CA ASN A 123 -15.38 7.81 39.23
C ASN A 123 -14.23 7.23 38.37
N GLN A 124 -13.97 8.00 37.31
CA GLN A 124 -12.72 8.70 36.96
C GLN A 124 -11.42 7.90 36.74
N GLY A 125 -10.92 8.01 35.49
CA GLY A 125 -9.51 8.26 35.22
C GLY A 125 -8.79 7.15 34.46
N ALA A 126 -8.82 7.18 33.13
CA ALA A 126 -7.69 6.81 32.26
C ALA A 126 -8.11 6.95 30.78
N THR A 127 -7.23 7.59 30.02
CA THR A 127 -7.10 7.61 28.56
C THR A 127 -7.74 6.42 27.83
N ALA A 128 -8.77 6.72 27.03
CA ALA A 128 -9.29 5.79 26.02
C ALA A 128 -8.28 5.69 24.87
N GLY A 129 -7.39 4.71 24.95
CA GLY A 129 -6.73 4.17 23.76
C GLY A 129 -7.81 3.54 22.88
N GLN A 130 -7.93 4.01 21.64
CA GLN A 130 -8.84 3.42 20.66
C GLN A 130 -8.45 1.95 20.48
N GLN A 131 -9.33 1.07 20.95
CA GLN A 131 -9.25 -0.36 20.76
C GLN A 131 -9.60 -0.63 19.28
N LEU A 132 -8.59 -0.96 18.48
CA LEU A 132 -8.76 -1.36 17.08
C LEU A 132 -9.55 -2.67 17.06
N SER A 133 -10.80 -2.61 16.61
CA SER A 133 -11.64 -3.78 16.39
C SER A 133 -11.04 -4.67 15.29
N ALA A 134 -10.99 -5.98 15.52
CA ALA A 134 -10.60 -6.95 14.50
C ALA A 134 -11.46 -6.78 13.24
N VAL A 135 -10.81 -6.72 12.07
CA VAL A 135 -11.47 -6.62 10.76
C VAL A 135 -12.32 -7.87 10.55
N ASP A 136 -13.63 -7.68 10.41
CA ASP A 136 -14.59 -8.76 10.12
C ASP A 136 -14.15 -9.50 8.84
N PRO A 137 -13.86 -10.82 8.89
CA PRO A 137 -13.38 -11.58 7.74
C PRO A 137 -14.42 -11.78 6.63
N THR A 138 -15.68 -11.38 6.86
CA THR A 138 -16.71 -11.28 5.80
C THR A 138 -16.78 -9.89 5.18
N ASN A 139 -16.12 -8.91 5.78
CA ASN A 139 -15.98 -7.56 5.28
C ASN A 139 -14.82 -7.55 4.29
N ASP A 140 -15.12 -7.64 2.98
CA ASP A 140 -14.10 -7.39 1.96
C ASP A 140 -13.53 -5.98 2.20
N PRO A 141 -12.24 -5.86 2.61
CA PRO A 141 -11.64 -4.58 2.97
C PRO A 141 -11.52 -3.65 1.75
N PHE A 142 -11.74 -4.18 0.54
CA PHE A 142 -11.72 -3.45 -0.71
C PHE A 142 -13.11 -3.16 -1.28
N LYS A 143 -14.20 -3.66 -0.66
CA LYS A 143 -15.57 -3.45 -1.15
C LYS A 143 -15.95 -1.97 -1.24
N ASP A 144 -15.30 -1.17 -0.41
CA ASP A 144 -15.48 0.27 -0.30
C ASP A 144 -14.29 1.05 -0.89
N PHE A 145 -13.29 0.38 -1.49
CA PHE A 145 -12.18 1.04 -2.18
C PHE A 145 -12.62 1.54 -3.55
N LYS A 146 -13.49 2.56 -3.53
CA LYS A 146 -14.06 3.22 -4.68
C LYS A 146 -13.40 4.57 -4.86
N THR A 147 -13.42 5.05 -6.10
CA THR A 147 -12.90 6.38 -6.41
C THR A 147 -13.93 7.21 -7.16
N GLU A 148 -13.89 8.52 -6.92
CA GLU A 148 -14.67 9.52 -7.64
C GLU A 148 -13.71 10.43 -8.41
N LEU A 149 -13.96 10.63 -9.72
CA LEU A 149 -13.21 11.59 -10.52
C LEU A 149 -13.51 13.00 -10.02
N MET A 150 -12.47 13.70 -9.57
CA MET A 150 -12.58 15.08 -9.12
C MET A 150 -12.36 16.05 -10.28
N TRP A 151 -11.29 15.86 -11.04
CA TRP A 151 -10.98 16.61 -12.26
C TRP A 151 -9.88 15.95 -13.09
N GLU A 152 -9.75 16.38 -14.34
CA GLU A 152 -8.57 16.16 -15.17
C GLU A 152 -7.79 17.48 -15.29
N ALA A 153 -6.47 17.42 -15.10
CA ALA A 153 -5.57 18.54 -15.24
C ALA A 153 -4.66 18.35 -16.46
N LYS A 154 -4.69 19.31 -17.40
CA LYS A 154 -3.70 19.47 -18.46
C LYS A 154 -2.59 20.37 -17.92
N VAL A 155 -1.49 19.77 -17.50
CA VAL A 155 -0.35 20.47 -16.87
C VAL A 155 0.72 20.72 -17.91
N LYS A 156 0.92 21.97 -18.28
CA LYS A 156 1.99 22.39 -19.20
C LYS A 156 3.34 22.32 -18.50
N ILE A 157 4.32 21.82 -19.24
CA ILE A 157 5.67 21.61 -18.73
C ILE A 157 6.70 22.40 -19.54
N GLY A 158 7.74 22.84 -18.87
CA GLY A 158 8.86 23.55 -19.46
C GLY A 158 9.97 22.62 -19.92
N GLN A 159 11.08 23.23 -20.34
CA GLN A 159 12.29 22.50 -20.68
C GLN A 159 12.85 21.76 -19.46
N MET A 160 13.06 20.45 -19.59
CA MET A 160 13.71 19.63 -18.58
C MET A 160 15.13 20.13 -18.30
N LYS A 161 15.42 20.37 -17.02
CA LYS A 161 16.76 20.64 -16.52
C LYS A 161 17.35 19.34 -15.99
N VAL A 162 18.48 18.91 -16.54
CA VAL A 162 19.21 17.75 -16.02
C VAL A 162 20.22 18.24 -15.00
N VAL A 163 20.05 17.84 -13.74
CA VAL A 163 21.02 18.14 -12.68
C VAL A 163 22.23 17.19 -12.81
N GLY A 164 21.97 15.91 -13.11
CA GLY A 164 23.00 14.90 -13.35
C GLY A 164 22.88 13.69 -12.43
N GLU A 165 23.88 12.82 -12.50
CA GLU A 165 24.01 11.65 -11.63
C GLU A 165 24.20 12.07 -10.17
N SER A 166 23.52 11.40 -9.25
CA SER A 166 23.61 11.64 -7.81
C SER A 166 23.74 10.33 -7.05
N LYS A 167 23.96 10.38 -5.73
CA LYS A 167 24.00 9.18 -4.88
C LYS A 167 22.71 8.32 -4.90
N ARG A 168 21.61 8.81 -5.48
CA ARG A 168 20.33 8.11 -5.59
C ARG A 168 19.93 7.77 -7.04
N GLY A 169 20.73 8.15 -8.04
CA GLY A 169 20.37 8.10 -9.46
C GLY A 169 20.34 9.48 -10.12
N VAL A 170 19.82 9.58 -11.34
CA VAL A 170 19.81 10.82 -12.14
C VAL A 170 18.71 11.76 -11.68
N ARG A 171 19.09 12.97 -11.24
CA ARG A 171 18.15 14.03 -10.89
C ARG A 171 17.81 14.90 -12.10
N ARG A 172 16.52 15.08 -12.34
CA ARG A 172 15.96 15.98 -13.36
C ARG A 172 14.90 16.86 -12.72
N VAL A 173 14.72 18.07 -13.25
CA VAL A 173 13.68 19.01 -12.80
C VAL A 173 12.91 19.50 -14.01
N ILE A 174 11.59 19.36 -13.99
CA ILE A 174 10.71 19.81 -15.06
C ILE A 174 9.87 20.98 -14.52
N PRO A 175 10.08 22.21 -15.01
CA PRO A 175 9.23 23.35 -14.62
C PRO A 175 7.77 23.13 -15.03
N ILE A 176 6.83 23.53 -14.18
CA ILE A 176 5.41 23.61 -14.50
C ILE A 176 5.10 25.04 -14.91
N THR A 177 4.71 25.21 -16.18
CA THR A 177 4.55 26.52 -16.82
C THR A 177 3.10 26.98 -16.87
N GLY A 178 2.17 26.16 -16.37
CA GLY A 178 0.77 26.48 -16.20
C GLY A 178 -0.12 25.36 -16.69
N GLY A 179 -1.33 25.69 -17.15
CA GLY A 179 -2.27 24.70 -17.66
C GLY A 179 -3.71 24.96 -17.23
N SER A 180 -4.55 23.94 -17.33
CA SER A 180 -5.96 24.02 -16.99
C SER A 180 -6.42 22.74 -16.33
N PHE A 181 -7.42 22.82 -15.47
CA PHE A 181 -8.10 21.64 -14.97
C PHE A 181 -9.61 21.80 -15.02
N SER A 182 -10.31 20.68 -15.22
CA SER A 182 -11.76 20.66 -15.29
C SER A 182 -12.30 19.33 -14.80
N GLY A 183 -13.35 19.38 -14.00
CA GLY A 183 -14.08 18.24 -13.50
C GLY A 183 -15.55 18.57 -13.24
N PRO A 184 -16.32 17.63 -12.68
CA PRO A 184 -17.76 17.80 -12.49
C PRO A 184 -18.12 18.99 -11.60
N ASN A 185 -17.37 19.18 -10.50
CA ASN A 185 -17.70 20.16 -9.46
C ASN A 185 -16.68 21.32 -9.35
N MET A 186 -15.56 21.24 -10.07
CA MET A 186 -14.51 22.24 -9.99
C MET A 186 -13.76 22.36 -11.32
N LYS A 187 -13.34 23.58 -11.64
CA LYS A 187 -12.48 23.90 -12.78
C LYS A 187 -11.62 25.10 -12.46
N GLY A 188 -10.59 25.31 -13.26
CA GLY A 188 -9.69 26.45 -13.12
C GLY A 188 -8.41 26.28 -13.93
N GLU A 189 -7.37 26.96 -13.47
CA GLU A 189 -6.05 26.99 -14.11
C GLU A 189 -4.98 26.39 -13.20
N VAL A 190 -3.97 25.78 -13.83
CA VAL A 190 -2.72 25.43 -13.15
C VAL A 190 -1.84 26.67 -13.26
N LEU A 191 -1.35 27.17 -12.13
CA LEU A 191 -0.52 28.37 -12.11
C LEU A 191 0.94 28.05 -12.48
N PRO A 192 1.64 28.96 -13.18
CA PRO A 192 3.07 28.82 -13.40
C PRO A 192 3.86 28.94 -12.09
N GLY A 193 5.05 28.35 -12.05
CA GLY A 193 6.01 28.48 -10.94
C GLY A 193 6.17 27.25 -10.07
N GLY A 194 5.41 26.19 -10.35
CA GLY A 194 5.66 24.85 -9.80
C GLY A 194 6.77 24.11 -10.54
N GLU A 195 7.19 22.96 -10.00
CA GLU A 195 8.19 22.08 -10.62
C GLU A 195 7.92 20.62 -10.25
N ASP A 196 8.31 19.70 -11.14
CA ASP A 196 8.41 18.26 -10.89
C ASP A 196 9.87 17.84 -10.75
N TRP A 197 10.21 17.35 -9.55
CA TRP A 197 11.53 16.88 -9.18
C TRP A 197 11.63 15.37 -9.38
N GLN A 198 12.17 14.97 -10.52
CA GLN A 198 12.26 13.57 -10.93
C GLN A 198 13.58 12.92 -10.50
N LEU A 199 13.51 11.70 -9.99
CA LEU A 199 14.66 10.85 -9.73
C LEU A 199 14.54 9.60 -10.60
N VAL A 200 15.38 9.48 -11.61
CA VAL A 200 15.54 8.21 -12.33
C VAL A 200 16.46 7.33 -11.49
N ARG A 201 15.89 6.27 -10.95
CA ARG A 201 16.56 5.29 -10.11
C ARG A 201 17.47 4.38 -10.94
N PRO A 202 18.46 3.71 -10.32
CA PRO A 202 19.32 2.75 -11.02
C PRO A 202 18.59 1.56 -11.66
N ASP A 203 17.40 1.20 -11.17
CA ASP A 203 16.55 0.15 -11.73
C ASP A 203 15.76 0.59 -12.98
N GLY A 204 15.86 1.87 -13.36
CA GLY A 204 15.18 2.46 -14.53
C GLY A 204 13.85 3.14 -14.21
N ASP A 205 13.29 2.91 -13.02
CA ASP A 205 12.06 3.59 -12.61
C ASP A 205 12.32 5.06 -12.27
N THR A 206 11.27 5.87 -12.38
CA THR A 206 11.34 7.28 -12.02
C THR A 206 10.39 7.59 -10.87
N GLU A 207 10.93 8.15 -9.79
CA GLU A 207 10.13 8.81 -8.74
C GLU A 207 9.88 10.26 -9.17
N LEU A 208 8.62 10.71 -9.12
CA LEU A 208 8.22 12.07 -9.43
C LEU A 208 7.77 12.76 -8.14
N TYR A 209 8.10 14.03 -8.02
CA TYR A 209 7.71 14.86 -6.89
C TYR A 209 7.37 16.26 -7.40
N ALA A 210 6.10 16.46 -7.72
CA ALA A 210 5.61 17.73 -8.24
C ALA A 210 4.98 18.58 -7.12
N ARG A 211 5.35 19.86 -7.09
CA ARG A 211 4.69 20.87 -6.25
C ARG A 211 4.25 22.02 -7.13
N TYR A 212 2.97 22.35 -7.09
CA TYR A 212 2.39 23.43 -7.89
C TYR A 212 1.11 23.97 -7.26
N LEU A 213 0.58 25.04 -7.84
CA LEU A 213 -0.63 25.70 -7.40
C LEU A 213 -1.73 25.59 -8.47
N LEU A 214 -2.96 25.47 -8.00
CA LEU A 214 -4.18 25.62 -8.81
C LEU A 214 -4.86 26.93 -8.43
N ARG A 215 -5.48 27.60 -9.40
CA ARG A 215 -6.46 28.67 -9.17
C ARG A 215 -7.81 28.21 -9.66
N THR A 216 -8.78 28.15 -8.75
CA THR A 216 -10.16 27.78 -9.07
C THR A 216 -10.87 28.94 -9.78
N HIS A 217 -11.90 28.61 -10.56
CA HIS A 217 -12.71 29.58 -11.29
C HIS A 217 -13.41 30.64 -10.41
N ASP A 218 -13.56 30.39 -9.12
CA ASP A 218 -14.13 31.30 -8.12
C ASP A 218 -13.06 32.00 -7.26
N GLY A 219 -11.78 31.87 -7.63
CA GLY A 219 -10.69 32.70 -7.12
C GLY A 219 -9.85 32.10 -5.99
N HIS A 220 -10.09 30.86 -5.55
CA HIS A 220 -9.30 30.21 -4.50
C HIS A 220 -7.99 29.62 -5.04
N THR A 221 -6.94 29.62 -4.22
CA THR A 221 -5.66 28.94 -4.55
C THR A 221 -5.56 27.64 -3.77
N LEU A 222 -5.25 26.54 -4.46
CA LEU A 222 -4.97 25.25 -3.82
C LEU A 222 -3.50 24.89 -4.08
N GLN A 223 -2.81 24.35 -3.07
CA GLN A 223 -1.52 23.71 -3.28
C GLN A 223 -1.73 22.23 -3.60
N VAL A 224 -0.91 21.71 -4.51
CA VAL A 224 -0.85 20.30 -4.83
C VAL A 224 0.58 19.80 -4.64
N LEU A 225 0.72 18.77 -3.81
CA LEU A 225 1.90 17.93 -3.76
C LEU A 225 1.55 16.59 -4.40
N ASN A 226 2.27 16.21 -5.44
CA ASN A 226 1.97 15.01 -6.22
C ASN A 226 3.19 14.10 -6.28
N GLN A 227 3.10 12.95 -5.62
CA GLN A 227 4.17 11.95 -5.57
C GLN A 227 3.80 10.77 -6.46
N ALA A 228 4.61 10.48 -7.48
CA ALA A 228 4.31 9.41 -8.42
C ALA A 228 5.46 8.42 -8.58
N LEU A 229 5.10 7.18 -8.89
CA LEU A 229 6.01 6.19 -9.45
C LEU A 229 5.70 6.03 -10.94
N MET A 230 6.74 6.11 -11.76
CA MET A 230 6.67 5.86 -13.19
C MET A 230 7.60 4.74 -13.59
N HIS A 231 7.05 3.73 -14.26
CA HIS A 231 7.80 2.64 -14.88
C HIS A 231 7.53 2.66 -16.39
N THR A 232 8.59 2.60 -17.18
CA THR A 232 8.51 2.42 -18.63
C THR A 232 9.35 1.23 -19.01
N ASP A 233 8.72 0.17 -19.49
CA ASP A 233 9.45 -0.97 -20.03
C ASP A 233 9.95 -0.62 -21.46
N PRO A 234 11.27 -0.54 -21.69
CA PRO A 234 11.82 -0.16 -22.98
C PRO A 234 11.56 -1.18 -24.09
N GLN A 235 11.24 -2.43 -23.75
CA GLN A 235 10.97 -3.51 -24.71
C GLN A 235 9.47 -3.62 -25.00
N SER A 236 8.64 -3.72 -23.98
CA SER A 236 7.20 -3.91 -24.14
C SER A 236 6.43 -2.61 -24.37
N LYS A 237 7.06 -1.45 -24.12
CA LYS A 237 6.43 -0.12 -24.13
C LYS A 237 5.27 0.02 -23.14
N VAL A 238 5.14 -0.90 -22.18
CA VAL A 238 4.17 -0.76 -21.09
C VAL A 238 4.55 0.47 -20.28
N PHE A 239 3.57 1.36 -20.14
CA PHE A 239 3.70 2.58 -19.37
C PHE A 239 2.82 2.47 -18.12
N TYR A 240 3.46 2.53 -16.95
CA TYR A 240 2.79 2.63 -15.68
C TYR A 240 3.13 3.98 -15.04
N CYS A 241 2.12 4.75 -14.69
CA CYS A 241 2.26 5.88 -13.81
C CYS A 241 1.02 6.04 -12.93
N LYS A 242 1.25 6.06 -11.62
CA LYS A 242 0.23 6.32 -10.59
C LYS A 242 0.84 7.21 -9.53
N SER A 243 0.01 8.03 -8.93
CA SER A 243 0.45 8.98 -7.93
C SER A 243 -0.51 9.08 -6.75
N VAL A 244 0.01 9.61 -5.65
CA VAL A 244 -0.77 10.05 -4.50
C VAL A 244 -0.64 11.56 -4.44
N LEU A 245 -1.79 12.23 -4.33
CA LEU A 245 -1.83 13.69 -4.25
C LEU A 245 -2.26 14.10 -2.84
N ASP A 246 -1.54 15.07 -2.32
CA ASP A 246 -1.92 15.84 -1.15
C ASP A 246 -2.33 17.24 -1.60
N ILE A 247 -3.47 17.72 -1.11
CA ILE A 247 -4.12 18.94 -1.57
C ILE A 247 -4.40 19.81 -0.35
N GLU A 248 -3.84 21.02 -0.37
CA GLU A 248 -4.08 22.01 0.67
C GLU A 248 -4.97 23.13 0.11
N ALA A 249 -6.12 23.31 0.74
CA ALA A 249 -7.09 24.36 0.47
C ALA A 249 -7.16 25.34 1.66
N PRO A 250 -7.47 26.63 1.43
CA PRO A 250 -7.69 27.57 2.52
C PRO A 250 -8.82 27.09 3.45
N GLU A 251 -8.59 27.15 4.76
CA GLU A 251 -9.61 26.84 5.76
C GLU A 251 -10.85 27.72 5.56
N ASN A 252 -12.04 27.17 5.84
CA ASN A 252 -13.33 27.83 5.66
C ASN A 252 -13.65 28.27 4.21
N SER A 253 -12.90 27.79 3.21
CA SER A 253 -13.27 27.94 1.80
C SER A 253 -14.28 26.87 1.37
N PRO A 254 -14.98 27.03 0.23
CA PRO A 254 -15.80 25.97 -0.36
C PRO A 254 -15.03 24.67 -0.66
N TYR A 255 -13.70 24.70 -0.59
CA TYR A 255 -12.80 23.59 -0.90
C TYR A 255 -12.15 22.96 0.34
N ASP A 256 -12.53 23.38 1.55
CA ASP A 256 -11.94 22.88 2.81
C ASP A 256 -12.04 21.34 2.95
N ALA A 257 -13.11 20.74 2.42
CA ALA A 257 -13.28 19.29 2.39
C ALA A 257 -12.16 18.53 1.65
N LEU A 258 -11.37 19.20 0.79
CA LEU A 258 -10.20 18.60 0.15
C LEU A 258 -9.07 18.32 1.14
N ASN A 259 -8.96 19.08 2.24
CA ASN A 259 -7.96 18.89 3.29
C ASN A 259 -8.18 17.58 4.09
N HIS A 260 -9.31 16.89 3.87
CA HIS A 260 -9.76 15.75 4.65
C HIS A 260 -9.99 14.49 3.79
N ALA A 261 -9.32 14.40 2.64
CA ALA A 261 -9.49 13.31 1.69
C ALA A 261 -8.14 12.82 1.14
N ILE A 262 -8.11 11.55 0.74
CA ILE A 262 -6.98 10.95 0.01
C ILE A 262 -7.28 11.02 -1.49
N PHE A 263 -6.26 11.37 -2.27
CA PHE A 263 -6.37 11.44 -3.72
C PHE A 263 -5.35 10.54 -4.42
N LEU A 264 -5.82 9.85 -5.44
CA LEU A 264 -5.01 9.08 -6.36
C LEU A 264 -4.95 9.77 -7.72
N GLY A 265 -3.80 9.68 -8.37
CA GLY A 265 -3.56 10.26 -9.68
C GLY A 265 -3.27 9.22 -10.74
N THR A 266 -3.78 9.48 -11.94
CA THR A 266 -3.27 8.87 -13.17
C THR A 266 -2.43 9.89 -13.91
N LEU A 267 -1.57 9.43 -14.83
CA LEU A 267 -0.85 10.30 -15.73
C LEU A 267 -0.86 9.70 -17.13
N THR A 268 -1.11 10.53 -18.13
CA THR A 268 -0.92 10.19 -19.54
C THR A 268 -0.12 11.30 -20.24
N MET A 269 0.67 10.90 -21.23
CA MET A 269 1.46 11.82 -22.06
C MET A 269 0.86 11.83 -23.46
N PRO A 270 0.12 12.88 -23.84
CA PRO A 270 -0.49 12.97 -25.16
C PRO A 270 0.56 13.04 -26.27
N GLN A 271 0.17 12.61 -27.48
CA GLN A 271 0.94 12.95 -28.66
C GLN A 271 0.74 14.42 -29.02
N LEU A 272 1.84 15.17 -29.05
CA LEU A 272 1.82 16.59 -29.31
C LEU A 272 1.76 16.87 -30.81
N THR A 273 1.03 17.91 -31.18
CA THR A 273 1.09 18.47 -32.53
C THR A 273 2.29 19.39 -32.69
N ALA A 274 2.72 19.64 -33.94
CA ALA A 274 3.88 20.47 -34.20
C ALA A 274 3.66 21.90 -33.69
N GLY A 275 4.57 22.38 -32.82
CA GLY A 275 4.49 23.71 -32.21
C GLY A 275 3.61 23.79 -30.95
N GLU A 276 2.99 22.69 -30.54
CA GLU A 276 2.25 22.62 -29.29
C GLU A 276 3.21 22.56 -28.09
N GLU A 277 2.91 23.35 -27.06
CA GLU A 277 3.67 23.29 -25.81
C GLU A 277 3.48 21.91 -25.16
N PRO A 278 4.56 21.30 -24.63
CA PRO A 278 4.43 19.99 -24.00
C PRO A 278 3.60 20.08 -22.72
N TYR A 279 2.77 19.06 -22.51
CA TYR A 279 1.95 18.92 -21.32
C TYR A 279 1.71 17.45 -20.98
N VAL A 280 1.30 17.21 -19.74
CA VAL A 280 0.79 15.91 -19.28
C VAL A 280 -0.67 16.05 -18.89
N VAL A 281 -1.42 14.94 -18.94
CA VAL A 281 -2.79 14.89 -18.44
C VAL A 281 -2.83 14.05 -17.19
N ILE A 282 -3.30 14.64 -16.10
CA ILE A 282 -3.41 14.01 -14.78
C ILE A 282 -4.88 13.88 -14.42
N GLY A 283 -5.38 12.66 -14.28
CA GLY A 283 -6.70 12.42 -13.70
C GLY A 283 -6.59 12.35 -12.18
N VAL A 284 -7.36 13.16 -11.45
CA VAL A 284 -7.35 13.22 -9.98
C VAL A 284 -8.62 12.60 -9.44
N TYR A 285 -8.47 11.62 -8.56
CA TYR A 285 -9.55 10.82 -8.05
C TYR A 285 -9.55 10.84 -6.52
N LYS A 286 -10.68 11.16 -5.90
CA LYS A 286 -10.88 11.05 -4.46
C LYS A 286 -11.18 9.60 -4.11
N VAL A 287 -10.56 9.07 -3.06
CA VAL A 287 -10.94 7.78 -2.46
C VAL A 287 -12.19 7.98 -1.59
N LEU A 288 -13.21 7.13 -1.78
CA LEU A 288 -14.52 7.21 -1.12
C LEU A 288 -14.60 6.42 0.17
#